data_AF-A0A919HRL3-F1
#
_entry.id   AF-A0A919HRL3-F1
#
_cell.length_a   1.000
_cell.length_b   1.000
_cell.length_c   1.000
_cell.angle_alpha   90.00
_cell.angle_beta   90.00
_cell.angle_gamma   90.00
#
_symmetry.space_group_name_H-M   'P 1'
#
loop_
_entity.id
_entity.type
_entity.pdbx_description
1 polymer ?
#
loop_
_entity_poly.entity_id
_entity_poly.type
_entity_poly.pdbx_seq_one_letter_code
_entity_poly.pdbx_strand_id
1 'polypeptide(L)'
;MPGEARNDGEILAGIYHRLRELYRTEGGKGAEPLLKMSWRYKQPDHPESEEVAKENNGYALADLYDQNGTLLAKKGQLLNSFALLRDDGSTASSCWIYTGSWTEQGNQMANRDNADPSGLGNTLGWAGRGRSIVGCCTTALRPISTASPGMRSGC
;
A
#
# COMPACT_ATOMS: atom_id res chain seq x y z
N MET A 1 -11.25 -13.30 -33.99
CA MET A 1 -10.21 -13.92 -33.13
C MET A 1 -9.40 -12.79 -32.55
N PRO A 2 -9.01 -12.80 -31.26
CA PRO A 2 -8.11 -11.78 -30.75
C PRO A 2 -6.80 -11.85 -31.55
N GLY A 3 -6.33 -10.71 -32.04
CA GLY A 3 -5.05 -10.58 -32.76
C GLY A 3 -3.87 -10.57 -31.79
N GLU A 4 -2.95 -9.62 -31.97
CA GLU A 4 -1.78 -9.42 -31.09
C GLU A 4 -2.10 -8.53 -29.87
N ALA A 5 -3.28 -8.71 -29.26
CA ALA A 5 -3.67 -7.95 -28.09
C ALA A 5 -2.76 -8.30 -26.90
N ARG A 6 -2.26 -7.27 -26.20
CA ARG A 6 -1.44 -7.37 -25.00
C ARG A 6 -2.17 -6.75 -23.83
N ASN A 7 -1.79 -7.13 -22.61
CA ASN A 7 -2.38 -6.47 -21.43
C ASN A 7 -1.83 -5.04 -21.26
N ASP A 8 -2.58 -4.18 -20.58
CA ASP A 8 -2.19 -2.78 -20.39
C ASP A 8 -0.84 -2.63 -19.68
N GLY A 9 -0.50 -3.55 -18.77
CA GLY A 9 0.77 -3.58 -18.06
C GLY A 9 1.97 -3.76 -19.00
N GLU A 10 1.87 -4.66 -19.98
CA GLU A 10 2.90 -4.90 -21.01
C GLU A 10 3.07 -3.71 -21.94
N ILE A 11 1.95 -3.09 -22.34
CA ILE A 11 1.97 -1.93 -23.24
C ILE A 11 2.68 -0.76 -22.53
N LEU A 12 2.30 -0.47 -21.29
CA LEU A 12 2.93 0.58 -20.48
C LEU A 12 4.40 0.27 -20.19
N ALA A 13 4.73 -0.97 -19.84
CA ALA A 13 6.11 -1.40 -19.61
C ALA A 13 6.98 -1.19 -20.85
N GLY A 14 6.50 -1.60 -22.03
CA GLY A 14 7.24 -1.45 -23.28
C GLY A 14 7.53 0.02 -23.63
N ILE A 15 6.54 0.90 -23.47
CA ILE A 15 6.72 2.35 -23.68
C ILE A 15 7.71 2.92 -22.64
N TYR A 16 7.55 2.53 -21.37
CA TYR A 16 8.35 3.03 -20.26
C TYR A 16 9.83 2.66 -20.37
N HIS A 17 10.15 1.40 -20.69
CA HIS A 17 11.55 0.95 -20.84
C HIS A 17 12.24 1.64 -22.01
N ARG A 18 11.54 1.78 -23.15
CA ARG A 18 12.10 2.46 -24.32
C ARG A 18 12.34 3.95 -24.05
N LEU A 19 11.42 4.61 -23.35
CA LEU A 19 11.59 6.00 -22.94
C LEU A 19 12.80 6.16 -22.00
N ARG A 20 12.93 5.29 -20.99
CA ARG A 20 14.08 5.33 -20.07
C ARG A 20 15.41 5.13 -20.79
N GLU A 21 15.46 4.25 -21.76
CA GLU A 21 16.68 4.00 -22.51
C GLU A 21 17.11 5.20 -23.36
N LEU A 22 16.15 5.89 -23.99
CA LEU A 22 16.41 7.17 -24.67
C LEU A 22 16.94 8.21 -23.68
N TYR A 23 16.34 8.32 -22.50
CA TYR A 23 16.80 9.29 -21.49
C TYR A 23 18.17 8.95 -20.88
N ARG A 24 18.59 7.67 -20.87
CA ARG A 24 19.95 7.28 -20.46
C ARG A 24 21.00 7.62 -21.51
N THR A 25 20.66 7.49 -22.78
CA THR A 25 21.58 7.63 -23.91
C THR A 25 21.68 9.07 -24.39
N GLU A 26 20.55 9.74 -24.59
CA GLU A 26 20.48 11.10 -25.13
C GLU A 26 20.38 12.18 -24.03
N GLY A 27 20.04 11.78 -22.81
CA GLY A 27 19.74 12.72 -21.73
C GLY A 27 18.46 13.52 -21.99
N GLY A 28 18.16 14.50 -21.13
CA GLY A 28 16.99 15.35 -21.32
C GLY A 28 16.58 16.10 -20.07
N LYS A 29 15.59 16.98 -20.24
CA LYS A 29 14.97 17.69 -19.12
C LYS A 29 14.19 16.70 -18.25
N GLY A 30 14.43 16.72 -16.94
CA GLY A 30 13.71 15.85 -16.00
C GLY A 30 14.11 14.37 -16.08
N ALA A 31 15.33 14.05 -16.52
CA ALA A 31 15.81 12.67 -16.56
C ALA A 31 15.84 12.00 -15.17
N GLU A 32 16.23 12.74 -14.14
CA GLU A 32 16.37 12.23 -12.78
C GLU A 32 15.08 11.62 -12.19
N PRO A 33 13.91 12.31 -12.18
CA PRO A 33 12.68 11.72 -11.66
C PRO A 33 12.22 10.51 -12.48
N LEU A 34 12.39 10.53 -13.81
CA LEU A 34 12.05 9.40 -14.67
C LEU A 34 12.92 8.17 -14.37
N LEU A 35 14.22 8.36 -14.15
CA LEU A 35 15.16 7.26 -13.87
C LEU A 35 15.13 6.78 -12.42
N LYS A 36 14.62 7.58 -11.47
CA LYS A 36 14.48 7.20 -10.06
C LYS A 36 13.19 6.45 -9.73
N MET A 37 12.16 6.51 -10.57
CA MET A 37 10.90 5.80 -10.34
C MET A 37 11.12 4.27 -10.25
N SER A 38 10.61 3.63 -9.20
CA SER A 38 10.81 2.20 -8.99
C SER A 38 9.97 1.37 -9.97
N TRP A 39 10.60 0.38 -10.62
CA TRP A 39 9.94 -0.60 -11.47
C TRP A 39 10.54 -1.98 -11.18
N ARG A 40 10.21 -2.53 -10.02
CA ARG A 40 10.86 -3.71 -9.42
C ARG A 40 9.97 -4.95 -9.51
N TYR A 41 9.45 -5.23 -10.71
CA TYR A 41 8.68 -6.45 -10.99
C TYR A 41 9.62 -7.59 -11.39
N LYS A 42 9.24 -8.84 -11.12
CA LYS A 42 10.07 -10.01 -11.49
C LYS A 42 10.35 -10.06 -12.99
N GLN A 43 9.33 -9.77 -13.78
CA GLN A 43 9.42 -9.58 -15.22
C GLN A 43 9.13 -8.11 -15.51
N PRO A 44 10.16 -7.28 -15.79
CA PRO A 44 9.95 -5.86 -16.02
C PRO A 44 8.99 -5.55 -17.18
N ASP A 45 8.93 -6.42 -18.18
CA ASP A 45 8.05 -6.27 -19.35
C ASP A 45 6.63 -6.80 -19.11
N HIS A 46 6.42 -7.58 -18.04
CA HIS A 46 5.14 -8.20 -17.70
C HIS A 46 4.86 -8.07 -16.20
N PRO A 47 4.41 -6.89 -15.73
CA PRO A 47 4.08 -6.69 -14.32
C PRO A 47 2.86 -7.52 -13.94
N GLU A 48 3.05 -8.48 -13.04
CA GLU A 48 1.96 -9.33 -12.57
C GLU A 48 1.02 -8.55 -11.64
N SER A 49 -0.29 -8.77 -11.80
CA SER A 49 -1.32 -8.06 -11.02
C SER A 49 -1.17 -8.28 -9.51
N GLU A 50 -0.67 -9.44 -9.09
CA GLU A 50 -0.42 -9.75 -7.69
C GLU A 50 0.71 -8.90 -7.09
N GLU A 51 1.76 -8.62 -7.87
CA GLU A 51 2.90 -7.83 -7.41
C GLU A 51 2.48 -6.38 -7.19
N VAL A 52 1.70 -5.83 -8.12
CA VAL A 52 1.12 -4.49 -8.02
C VAL A 52 0.13 -4.41 -6.86
N ALA A 53 -0.71 -5.43 -6.65
CA ALA A 53 -1.63 -5.48 -5.52
C ALA A 53 -0.90 -5.50 -4.16
N LYS A 54 0.21 -6.24 -4.07
CA LYS A 54 1.06 -6.26 -2.87
C LYS A 54 1.77 -4.93 -2.63
N GLU A 55 2.20 -4.24 -3.68
CA GLU A 55 2.76 -2.88 -3.60
C GLU A 55 1.71 -1.86 -3.10
N ASN A 56 0.48 -1.96 -3.60
CA ASN A 56 -0.68 -1.18 -3.13
C ASN A 56 -0.98 -1.42 -1.66
N ASN A 57 -1.00 -2.69 -1.22
CA ASN A 57 -1.17 -3.02 0.19
C ASN A 57 -0.06 -2.41 1.05
N GLY A 58 1.19 -2.64 0.64
CA GLY A 58 2.38 -2.15 1.31
C GLY A 58 3.13 -3.22 2.11
N TYR A 59 4.39 -2.93 2.36
CA TYR A 59 5.38 -3.80 2.99
C TYR A 59 6.20 -3.07 4.06
N ALA A 60 6.69 -3.83 5.03
CA ALA A 60 7.65 -3.36 6.02
C ALA A 60 9.07 -3.36 5.43
N LEU A 61 9.73 -2.20 5.40
CA LEU A 61 11.11 -2.05 4.94
C LEU A 61 12.15 -2.34 6.04
N ALA A 62 11.71 -2.28 7.30
CA ALA A 62 12.48 -2.62 8.49
C ALA A 62 11.61 -3.43 9.46
N ASP A 63 12.23 -4.02 10.49
CA ASP A 63 11.48 -4.66 11.56
C ASP A 63 10.72 -3.59 12.37
N LEU A 64 9.39 -3.71 12.41
CA LEU A 64 8.51 -2.76 13.09
C LEU A 64 8.20 -3.26 14.51
N TYR A 65 8.47 -2.43 15.50
CA TYR A 65 8.18 -2.71 16.91
C TYR A 65 7.18 -1.70 17.47
N ASP A 66 6.24 -2.17 18.29
CA ASP A 66 5.34 -1.30 19.06
C ASP A 66 6.09 -0.53 20.16
N GLN A 67 5.44 0.47 20.78
CA GLN A 67 5.94 1.19 21.96
C GLN A 67 6.28 0.24 23.13
N ASN A 68 5.61 -0.90 23.17
CA ASN A 68 5.81 -1.96 24.16
C ASN A 68 6.94 -2.95 23.78
N GLY A 69 7.66 -2.72 22.67
CA GLY A 69 8.73 -3.59 22.20
C GLY A 69 8.28 -4.89 21.53
N THR A 70 6.98 -5.03 21.22
CA THR A 70 6.45 -6.21 20.53
C THR A 70 6.65 -6.06 19.02
N LEU A 71 7.16 -7.11 18.37
CA LEU A 71 7.36 -7.14 16.92
C LEU A 71 6.01 -7.21 16.19
N LEU A 72 5.70 -6.16 15.40
CA LEU A 72 4.46 -6.02 14.65
C LEU A 72 4.57 -6.64 13.25
N ALA A 73 5.67 -6.37 12.55
CA ALA A 73 5.96 -6.92 11.23
C ALA A 73 7.48 -7.02 11.05
N LYS A 74 7.93 -8.09 10.39
CA LYS A 74 9.33 -8.26 9.99
C LYS A 74 9.61 -7.56 8.67
N LYS A 75 10.86 -7.18 8.46
CA LYS A 75 11.34 -6.68 7.17
C LYS A 75 10.94 -7.62 6.03
N GLY A 76 10.28 -7.06 5.02
CA GLY A 76 9.77 -7.75 3.83
C GLY A 76 8.36 -8.30 3.95
N GLN A 77 7.73 -8.26 5.12
CA GLN A 77 6.34 -8.72 5.30
C GLN A 77 5.32 -7.71 4.81
N LEU A 78 4.18 -8.22 4.36
CA LEU A 78 3.01 -7.42 4.01
C LEU A 78 2.34 -6.85 5.26
N LEU A 79 1.95 -5.58 5.18
CA LEU A 79 1.25 -4.91 6.28
C LEU A 79 -0.20 -5.40 6.38
N ASN A 80 -0.66 -5.61 7.61
CA ASN A 80 -2.02 -6.08 7.88
C ASN A 80 -3.05 -4.94 8.04
N SER A 81 -2.59 -3.72 8.33
CA SER A 81 -3.41 -2.55 8.60
C SER A 81 -2.63 -1.28 8.31
N PHE A 82 -3.32 -0.25 7.84
CA PHE A 82 -2.75 1.09 7.62
C PHE A 82 -2.24 1.73 8.91
N ALA A 83 -2.70 1.29 10.08
CA ALA A 83 -2.22 1.77 11.38
C ALA A 83 -0.72 1.45 11.63
N LEU A 84 -0.14 0.52 10.87
CA LEU A 84 1.28 0.19 10.95
C LEU A 84 2.16 1.08 10.08
N LEU A 85 1.58 1.92 9.22
CA LEU A 85 2.35 2.84 8.37
C LEU A 85 3.02 3.92 9.22
N ARG A 86 4.27 4.24 8.84
CA ARG A 86 5.13 5.22 9.53
C ARG A 86 5.69 6.24 8.56
N ASP A 87 5.99 7.43 9.08
CA ASP A 87 6.58 8.57 8.36
C ASP A 87 8.12 8.56 8.34
N ASP A 88 8.76 7.64 9.07
CA ASP A 88 10.21 7.45 9.17
C ASP A 88 10.82 6.71 7.95
N GLY A 89 9.99 6.27 6.99
CA GLY A 89 10.42 5.49 5.83
C GLY A 89 10.64 4.00 6.10
N SER A 90 10.30 3.50 7.28
CA SER A 90 10.36 2.07 7.62
C SER A 90 9.23 1.25 6.99
N THR A 91 8.25 1.90 6.37
CA THR A 91 7.14 1.27 5.67
C THR A 91 6.93 1.89 4.29
N ALA A 92 6.43 1.10 3.34
CA ALA A 92 6.04 1.61 2.03
C ALA A 92 4.66 1.07 1.65
N SER A 93 3.82 1.91 1.08
CA SER A 93 2.54 1.58 0.48
C SER A 93 2.25 2.60 -0.62
N SER A 94 1.88 2.16 -1.82
CA SER A 94 1.43 3.08 -2.87
C SER A 94 -0.01 3.54 -2.67
N CYS A 95 -0.81 2.82 -1.87
CA CYS A 95 -2.19 3.18 -1.55
C CYS A 95 -2.57 2.81 -0.11
N TRP A 96 -2.44 3.75 0.82
CA TRP A 96 -2.64 3.51 2.26
C TRP A 96 -4.02 2.95 2.62
N ILE A 97 -5.08 3.34 1.91
CA ILE A 97 -6.44 2.82 2.14
C ILE A 97 -6.60 1.34 1.79
N TYR A 98 -5.70 0.79 0.98
CA TYR A 98 -5.72 -0.61 0.56
C TYR A 98 -4.85 -1.50 1.45
N THR A 99 -4.19 -0.96 2.46
CA THR A 99 -3.46 -1.75 3.44
C THR A 99 -4.40 -2.63 4.25
N GLY A 100 -4.23 -3.95 4.12
CA GLY A 100 -5.12 -5.00 4.62
C GLY A 100 -5.83 -5.80 3.51
N SER A 101 -5.76 -5.36 2.26
CA SER A 101 -6.36 -6.07 1.10
C SER A 101 -5.60 -7.35 0.75
N TRP A 102 -4.28 -7.34 0.87
CA TRP A 102 -3.42 -8.50 0.64
C TRP A 102 -2.38 -8.59 1.74
N THR A 103 -2.58 -9.52 2.68
CA THR A 103 -1.70 -9.70 3.83
C THR A 103 -0.95 -11.02 3.74
N GLU A 104 -0.13 -11.34 4.74
CA GLU A 104 0.46 -12.68 4.91
C GLU A 104 -0.61 -13.79 5.00
N GLN A 105 -1.86 -13.46 5.35
CA GLN A 105 -2.99 -14.40 5.34
C GLN A 105 -3.55 -14.65 3.94
N GLY A 106 -3.00 -14.00 2.90
CA GLY A 106 -3.43 -14.13 1.52
C GLY A 106 -4.31 -12.99 1.02
N ASN A 107 -4.79 -13.15 -0.21
CA ASN A 107 -5.58 -12.16 -0.92
C ASN A 107 -7.01 -12.09 -0.36
N GLN A 108 -7.30 -11.07 0.45
CA GLN A 108 -8.62 -10.87 1.05
C GLN A 108 -9.66 -10.40 0.04
N MET A 109 -9.24 -9.81 -1.08
CA MET A 109 -10.12 -9.41 -2.18
C MET A 109 -10.74 -10.62 -2.90
N ALA A 110 -10.08 -11.78 -2.80
CA ALA A 110 -10.58 -13.04 -3.34
C ALA A 110 -11.53 -13.79 -2.38
N ASN A 111 -11.79 -13.27 -1.17
CA ASN A 111 -12.69 -13.93 -0.23
C ASN A 111 -14.14 -13.93 -0.76
N ARG A 112 -14.79 -15.09 -0.70
CA ARG A 112 -16.15 -15.32 -1.24
C ARG A 112 -17.17 -15.75 -0.17
N ASP A 113 -16.93 -15.39 1.09
CA ASP A 113 -17.84 -15.72 2.18
C ASP A 113 -19.01 -14.73 2.22
N ASN A 114 -20.22 -15.24 2.02
CA ASN A 114 -21.47 -14.48 1.95
C ASN A 114 -22.28 -14.53 3.25
N ALA A 115 -21.69 -14.99 4.37
CA ALA A 115 -22.34 -14.98 5.66
C ALA A 115 -22.74 -13.55 6.08
N ASP A 116 -24.02 -13.38 6.42
CA ASP A 116 -24.59 -12.16 7.02
C ASP A 116 -25.24 -12.50 8.37
N PRO A 117 -24.45 -12.56 9.46
CA PRO A 117 -24.99 -12.83 10.79
C PRO A 117 -25.83 -11.68 11.35
N SER A 118 -25.75 -10.49 10.75
CA SER A 118 -26.47 -9.30 11.21
C SER A 118 -27.87 -9.16 10.61
N GLY A 119 -28.14 -9.82 9.47
CA GLY A 119 -29.36 -9.66 8.69
C GLY A 119 -29.53 -8.28 8.06
N LEU A 120 -28.51 -7.42 8.13
CA LEU A 120 -28.51 -6.04 7.61
C LEU A 120 -27.92 -5.95 6.19
N GLY A 121 -27.63 -7.08 5.55
CA GLY A 121 -26.95 -7.15 4.25
C GLY A 121 -25.44 -6.96 4.35
N ASN A 122 -24.84 -7.16 5.53
CA ASN A 122 -23.42 -6.88 5.76
C ASN A 122 -22.56 -8.15 5.68
N THR A 123 -22.08 -8.46 4.48
CA THR A 123 -21.24 -9.64 4.20
C THR A 123 -19.74 -9.30 4.39
N LEU A 124 -19.31 -9.20 5.64
CA LEU A 124 -17.93 -8.84 6.01
C LEU A 124 -16.86 -9.80 5.43
N GLY A 125 -17.25 -11.06 5.18
CA GLY A 125 -16.40 -12.09 4.58
C GLY A 125 -16.26 -12.02 3.05
N TRP A 126 -17.01 -11.15 2.36
CA TRP A 126 -16.97 -11.02 0.91
C TRP A 126 -16.03 -9.89 0.52
N ALA A 127 -14.99 -10.20 -0.26
CA ALA A 127 -13.97 -9.24 -0.74
C ALA A 127 -13.34 -8.36 0.36
N GLY A 128 -13.25 -8.86 1.61
CA GLY A 128 -12.51 -8.19 2.68
C GLY A 128 -13.18 -6.95 3.29
N ARG A 129 -14.49 -6.73 3.10
CA ARG A 129 -15.23 -5.59 3.71
C ARG A 129 -15.25 -5.59 5.25
N GLY A 130 -14.74 -6.64 5.88
CA GLY A 130 -14.92 -6.94 7.29
C GLY A 130 -13.96 -6.34 8.31
N ARG A 131 -12.70 -6.06 7.95
CA ARG A 131 -11.64 -5.97 8.98
C ARG A 131 -10.95 -4.62 9.18
N SER A 132 -10.92 -3.72 8.19
CA SER A 132 -10.19 -2.44 8.33
C SER A 132 -11.06 -1.18 8.26
N ILE A 133 -12.19 -1.19 7.54
CA ILE A 133 -12.86 0.07 7.19
C ILE A 133 -13.92 0.53 8.21
N VAL A 134 -14.56 -0.41 8.93
CA VAL A 134 -15.65 -0.08 9.86
C VAL A 134 -15.13 0.41 11.22
N GLY A 135 -13.95 -0.04 11.66
CA GLY A 135 -13.38 0.35 12.96
C GLY A 135 -12.82 1.78 13.03
N CYS A 136 -12.49 2.38 11.88
CA CYS A 136 -11.87 3.71 11.85
C CYS A 136 -12.89 4.85 12.05
N CYS A 137 -14.16 4.65 11.66
CA CYS A 137 -15.15 5.72 11.74
C CYS A 137 -15.63 5.97 13.19
N THR A 138 -15.49 4.99 14.09
CA THR A 138 -15.98 5.13 15.48
C THR A 138 -14.93 5.68 16.45
N THR A 139 -13.64 5.65 16.10
CA THR A 139 -12.55 6.12 16.99
C THR A 139 -12.11 7.56 16.71
N ALA A 140 -12.49 8.15 15.57
CA ALA A 140 -12.09 9.50 15.17
C ALA A 140 -12.91 10.65 15.81
N LEU A 141 -13.84 10.37 16.74
CA LEU A 141 -14.68 11.38 17.39
C LEU A 141 -14.34 11.62 18.87
N ARG A 142 -13.08 11.45 19.29
CA ARG A 142 -12.63 12.06 20.56
C ARG A 142 -12.11 13.48 20.27
N PRO A 143 -12.77 14.52 20.82
CA PRO A 143 -12.40 15.90 20.55
C PRO A 143 -11.03 16.22 21.15
N ILE A 144 -10.20 16.90 20.35
CA ILE A 144 -8.94 17.53 20.75
C ILE A 144 -9.25 18.54 21.85
N SER A 145 -9.00 18.16 23.10
CA SER A 145 -9.03 19.06 24.26
C SER A 145 -7.71 19.81 24.35
N THR A 146 -7.74 21.05 23.85
CA THR A 146 -6.96 22.23 24.27
C THR A 146 -5.69 22.01 25.11
N ALA A 147 -4.53 22.29 24.50
CA ALA A 147 -3.36 22.78 25.23
C ALA A 147 -2.67 23.87 24.38
N SER A 148 -2.86 25.12 24.77
CA SER A 148 -2.16 26.30 24.24
C SER A 148 -0.92 26.63 25.11
N PRO A 149 0.00 27.49 24.63
CA PRO A 149 1.45 27.33 24.76
C PRO A 149 2.07 28.21 25.85
N GLY A 150 3.31 27.93 26.26
CA GLY A 150 4.10 28.95 26.97
C GLY A 150 5.31 28.44 27.74
N MET A 151 6.49 28.73 27.18
CA MET A 151 7.80 28.62 27.79
C MET A 151 8.01 29.64 28.92
N ARG A 152 8.80 29.21 29.92
CA ARG A 152 9.78 29.95 30.76
C ARG A 152 9.30 30.81 31.94
N SER A 153 10.02 30.53 33.03
CA SER A 153 10.23 31.25 34.29
C SER A 153 10.71 32.70 34.15
N GLY A 154 10.20 33.57 35.03
CA GLY A 154 10.79 34.88 35.34
C GLY A 154 9.94 35.66 36.35
N CYS A 155 10.49 35.81 37.57
CA CYS A 155 10.09 36.65 38.72
C CYS A 155 8.69 36.48 39.32
#